data_AF-A0A1Y0H1I3-F1
#
_entry.id   AF-A0A1Y0H1I3-F1
#
_cell.length_a   1.000
_cell.length_b   1.000
_cell.length_c   1.000
_cell.angle_alpha   90.00
_cell.angle_beta   90.00
_cell.angle_gamma   90.00
#
_symmetry.space_group_name_H-M   'P 1'
#
loop_
_entity.id
_entity.type
_entity.pdbx_description
1 polymer ?
#
loop_
_entity_poly.entity_id
_entity_poly.type
_entity_poly.pdbx_seq_one_letter_code
_entity_poly.pdbx_strand_id
1 'polypeptide(L)' 'MDNDFLSQIVACPACETRPKLTKSKSHFTCSNCLREYPIIDGIPHLVIKEGLTPSPTKTDKTSS' A
#
# COMPACT_ATOMS: atom_id res chain seq x y z
N MET A 1 19.85 -24.32 2.23
CA MET A 1 18.41 -24.11 1.96
C MET A 1 18.26 -22.62 1.79
N ASP A 2 18.43 -22.24 0.55
CA ASP A 2 18.69 -20.90 0.08
C ASP A 2 17.32 -20.29 -0.13
N ASN A 3 17.00 -19.28 0.68
CA ASN A 3 15.67 -18.68 0.74
C ASN A 3 15.47 -17.73 -0.46
N ASP A 4 15.47 -18.31 -1.66
CA ASP A 4 15.35 -17.65 -2.97
C ASP A 4 13.86 -17.37 -3.33
N PHE A 5 13.01 -17.12 -2.32
CA PHE A 5 11.58 -16.83 -2.54
C PHE A 5 11.23 -15.35 -2.40
N LEU A 6 12.23 -14.49 -2.16
CA LEU A 6 12.07 -13.04 -2.11
C LEU A 6 12.02 -12.42 -3.51
N SER A 7 11.21 -13.00 -4.40
CA SER A 7 10.91 -12.42 -5.70
C SER A 7 9.96 -11.24 -5.50
N GLN A 8 10.54 -10.04 -5.58
CA GLN A 8 9.99 -8.70 -5.39
C GLN A 8 8.89 -8.33 -6.41
N ILE A 9 7.82 -9.12 -6.50
CA ILE A 9 6.72 -8.86 -7.44
C ILE A 9 5.83 -7.77 -6.83
N VAL A 10 6.11 -6.53 -7.22
CA VAL A 10 5.29 -5.36 -6.87
C VAL A 10 4.03 -5.39 -7.74
N ALA A 11 2.90 -5.76 -7.14
CA ALA A 11 1.59 -5.81 -7.79
C ALA A 11 0.69 -4.66 -7.30
N CYS A 12 -0.28 -4.26 -8.11
CA CYS A 12 -1.21 -3.19 -7.75
C CYS A 12 -2.10 -3.64 -6.58
N PRO A 13 -2.06 -2.98 -5.41
CA PRO A 13 -2.93 -3.30 -4.28
C PRO A 13 -4.40 -2.90 -4.50
N ALA A 14 -4.67 -1.95 -5.41
CA ALA A 14 -6.03 -1.46 -5.66
C ALA A 14 -6.86 -2.33 -6.62
N CYS A 15 -6.23 -3.20 -7.40
CA CYS A 15 -6.92 -4.06 -8.36
C CYS A 15 -7.06 -5.46 -7.79
N GLU A 16 -8.25 -6.06 -7.89
CA GLU A 16 -8.50 -7.43 -7.43
C GLU A 16 -7.62 -8.45 -8.15
N THR A 17 -7.40 -8.24 -9.45
CA THR A 17 -6.56 -9.10 -10.30
C THR A 17 -5.06 -8.96 -10.03
N ARG A 18 -4.65 -8.03 -9.15
CA ARG A 18 -3.25 -7.73 -8.78
C ARG A 18 -2.28 -7.75 -9.97
N PRO A 19 -2.53 -6.94 -11.02
CA PRO A 19 -1.61 -6.82 -12.14
C PRO A 19 -0.26 -6.27 -11.68
N LYS A 20 0.81 -6.60 -12.42
CA LYS A 20 2.15 -6.06 -12.17
C LYS A 20 2.15 -4.54 -12.35
N LEU A 21 2.92 -3.85 -11.51
CA LEU A 21 3.16 -2.43 -11.67
C LEU A 21 4.37 -2.18 -12.57
N THR A 22 4.29 -1.16 -13.41
CA THR A 22 5.43 -0.65 -14.19
C THR A 22 6.24 0.30 -13.31
N LYS A 23 7.54 0.08 -13.19
CA LYS A 23 8.44 0.92 -12.39
C LYS A 23 8.94 2.11 -13.21
N SER A 24 8.80 3.31 -12.66
CA SER A 24 9.44 4.55 -13.11
C SER A 24 10.55 4.96 -12.13
N LYS A 25 11.22 6.10 -12.40
CA LYS A 25 12.30 6.62 -11.54
C LYS A 25 11.82 6.99 -10.12
N SER A 26 10.60 7.54 -10.01
CA SER A 26 10.06 8.10 -8.76
C SER A 26 8.74 7.47 -8.30
N HIS A 27 8.16 6.56 -9.07
CA HIS A 27 6.85 5.98 -8.79
C HIS A 27 6.66 4.66 -9.53
N PHE A 28 5.57 3.96 -9.20
CA PHE A 28 5.05 2.79 -9.90
C PHE A 28 3.68 3.10 -10.48
N THR A 29 3.42 2.66 -11.71
CA THR A 29 2.14 2.89 -12.38
C THR A 29 1.45 1.57 -12.72
N CYS A 30 0.17 1.46 -12.40
CA CYS A 30 -0.64 0.32 -12.81
C CYS A 30 -1.14 0.52 -14.24
N SER A 31 -0.95 -0.45 -15.14
CA SER A 31 -1.48 -0.38 -16.51
C SER A 31 -3.00 -0.56 -16.60
N ASN A 32 -3.63 -1.12 -15.56
CA ASN A 32 -5.08 -1.39 -15.54
C ASN A 32 -5.87 -0.21 -14.97
N CYS A 33 -5.53 0.24 -13.75
CA CYS A 33 -6.27 1.32 -13.08
C CYS A 33 -5.57 2.69 -13.17
N LEU A 34 -4.41 2.77 -13.82
CA LEU A 34 -3.61 4.00 -14.01
C LEU A 34 -3.17 4.68 -12.70
N ARG A 35 -3.32 4.02 -11.55
CA ARG A 35 -2.88 4.56 -10.26
C ARG A 35 -1.36 4.59 -10.17
N GLU A 36 -0.85 5.70 -9.67
CA GLU A 36 0.56 5.94 -9.40
C GLU A 36 0.85 5.81 -7.90
N TYR A 37 1.96 5.14 -7.58
CA TYR A 37 2.44 4.95 -6.21
C TYR A 37 3.86 5.51 -6.10
N PRO A 38 4.10 6.55 -5.30
CA PRO A 38 5.41 7.18 -5.20
C PRO A 38 6.44 6.27 -4.54
N ILE A 39 7.71 6.50 -4.85
CA ILE A 39 8.86 5.91 -4.16
C ILE A 39 9.41 6.98 -3.22
N ILE A 40 9.35 6.73 -1.92
CA ILE A 40 9.79 7.65 -0.86
C ILE A 40 10.99 6.98 -0.18
N ASP A 41 12.14 7.65 -0.14
CA ASP A 41 13.39 7.11 0.43
C ASP A 41 13.83 5.77 -0.17
N GLY A 42 13.53 5.55 -1.46
CA GLY A 42 13.80 4.30 -2.15
C GLY A 42 12.78 3.19 -1.89
N ILE A 43 11.75 3.44 -1.08
CA ILE A 43 10.70 2.49 -0.70
C ILE A 43 9.40 2.79 -1.47
N PRO A 44 8.80 1.81 -2.17
CA PRO A 44 7.49 1.98 -2.81
C PRO A 44 6.37 2.21 -1.78
N HIS A 45 5.66 3.33 -1.87
CA HIS A 45 4.54 3.67 -1.00
C HIS A 45 3.20 3.18 -1.58
N LEU A 46 2.93 1.88 -1.44
CA LEU A 46 1.75 1.20 -2.00
C LEU A 46 0.48 1.34 -1.14
N VAL A 47 0.13 2.56 -0.73
CA VAL A 47 -1.04 2.79 0.12
C VAL A 47 -2.28 3.02 -0.74
N ILE A 48 -3.26 2.13 -0.61
CA ILE A 48 -4.65 2.43 -0.96
C ILE A 48 -5.25 3.15 0.24
N LYS A 49 -5.91 4.29 0.02
CA LYS A 49 -6.48 5.09 1.11
C LYS A 49 -7.46 4.22 1.90
N GLU A 50 -7.01 3.69 3.03
CA GLU A 50 -7.87 3.08 4.03
C GLU A 50 -8.52 4.24 4.79
N GLY A 51 -9.84 4.29 4.76
CA GLY A 51 -10.57 5.22 5.61
C GLY A 51 -10.18 4.94 7.05
N LEU A 52 -9.74 5.96 7.77
CA LEU A 52 -9.71 5.94 9.23
C LEU A 52 -11.13 5.56 9.65
N THR A 53 -11.37 4.30 10.05
CA THR A 53 -12.55 4.00 10.85
C THR A 53 -12.35 4.81 12.13
N PRO A 54 -13.16 5.84 12.40
CA PRO A 54 -13.07 6.51 13.69
C PRO A 54 -13.36 5.42 14.73
N SER A 55 -12.36 5.04 15.50
CA SER A 55 -12.55 4.22 16.68
C SER A 55 -13.57 4.95 17.56
N PRO A 56 -14.66 4.30 18.01
CA PRO A 56 -15.57 4.95 18.93
C PRO A 56 -14.78 5.29 20.20
N THR A 57 -14.60 6.59 20.46
CA THR A 57 -14.03 7.11 21.69
C THR A 57 -14.75 6.47 22.87
N LYS A 58 -14.06 5.61 23.61
CA LYS A 58 -14.52 5.22 24.95
C LYS A 58 -14.45 6.46 25.82
N THR A 59 -15.59 7.10 26.05
CA THR A 59 -15.75 8.08 27.12
C THR A 59 -15.69 7.31 28.44
N ASP A 60 -14.50 7.28 29.03
CA ASP A 60 -14.35 7.04 30.46
C ASP A 60 -14.48 8.39 31.19
N LYS A 61 -15.59 8.54 31.91
CA LYS A 61 -15.89 9.56 32.93
C LYS A 61 -16.79 8.80 33.93
N THR A 62 -16.52 8.68 35.23
CA THR A 62 -16.00 9.65 36.19
C THR A 62 -15.57 8.90 37.47
N SER A 63 -14.38 9.22 37.98
CA SER A 63 -14.02 9.09 39.39
C SER A 63 -13.72 10.48 39.93
N SER A 64 -14.62 11.02 40.75
CA SER A 64 -14.43 11.95 41.88
C SER A 64 -15.77 12.45 42.38
#